data_AF-A0A3D1E4L5-F1
#
_entry.id   AF-A0A3D1E4L5-F1
#
_cell.length_a   1.000
_cell.length_b   1.000
_cell.length_c   1.000
_cell.angle_alpha   90.00
_cell.angle_beta   90.00
_cell.angle_gamma   90.00
#
_symmetry.space_group_name_H-M   'P 1'
#
loop_
_entity.id
_entity.type
_entity.pdbx_description
1 polymer ?
#
loop_
_entity_poly.entity_id
_entity_poly.type
_entity_poly.pdbx_seq_one_letter_code
_entity_poly.pdbx_strand_id
1 'polypeptide(L)' 'DLQLKPVGVEALAPAAELILNYLSEHGGNMPYGDFSTPQELQAVFQMSKKTFKKALGTLYKDKKVTLSPDGTQLI' A
#
# COMPACT_ATOMS: atom_id res chain seq x y z
N ASP A 1 -20.50 9.63 -3.23
CA ASP A 1 -19.62 10.19 -4.25
C ASP A 1 -18.20 10.03 -3.76
N LEU A 2 -17.38 9.29 -4.52
CA LEU A 2 -15.90 9.26 -4.57
C LEU A 2 -15.53 8.03 -5.38
N GLN A 3 -15.46 8.27 -6.68
CA GLN A 3 -15.10 7.31 -7.71
C GLN A 3 -13.58 7.24 -7.78
N LEU A 4 -12.98 6.06 -7.65
CA LEU A 4 -11.59 5.79 -8.05
C LEU A 4 -11.55 4.46 -8.82
N LYS A 5 -12.09 4.50 -10.04
CA LYS A 5 -11.80 3.53 -11.12
C LYS A 5 -10.74 4.18 -12.03
N PRO A 6 -10.08 3.41 -12.90
CA PRO A 6 -9.12 2.33 -12.64
C PRO A 6 -7.72 2.90 -12.94
N VAL A 7 -6.80 2.95 -11.97
CA VAL A 7 -5.40 3.31 -12.28
C VAL A 7 -4.79 2.13 -13.04
N GLY A 8 -4.89 2.22 -14.36
CA GLY A 8 -4.37 1.22 -15.28
C GLY A 8 -2.88 1.10 -15.11
N VAL A 9 -2.41 -0.03 -14.57
CA VAL A 9 -1.02 -0.45 -14.62
C VAL A 9 -0.99 -1.98 -14.53
N GLU A 10 -0.61 -2.60 -15.64
CA GLU A 10 0.26 -3.77 -15.69
C GLU A 10 0.20 -4.70 -14.47
N ALA A 11 -0.70 -5.69 -14.49
CA ALA A 11 -0.73 -6.85 -13.60
C ALA A 11 -0.04 -6.65 -12.22
N LEU A 12 -0.50 -5.67 -11.43
CA LEU A 12 0.06 -5.44 -10.10
C LEU A 12 -0.18 -6.69 -9.26
N ALA A 13 0.77 -7.00 -8.37
CA ALA A 13 0.54 -8.09 -7.43
C ALA A 13 -0.70 -7.79 -6.57
N PRO A 14 -1.54 -8.78 -6.22
CA PRO A 14 -2.77 -8.56 -5.44
C PRO A 14 -2.54 -7.78 -4.14
N ALA A 15 -1.38 -7.97 -3.51
CA ALA A 15 -0.98 -7.26 -2.30
C ALA A 15 -0.71 -5.76 -2.52
N ALA A 16 -0.18 -5.38 -3.69
CA ALA A 16 0.09 -3.99 -4.04
C ALA A 16 -1.22 -3.25 -4.35
N GLU A 17 -2.18 -3.90 -5.01
CA GLU A 17 -3.52 -3.35 -5.22
C GLU A 17 -4.24 -3.10 -3.89
N LEU A 18 -4.18 -4.04 -2.94
CA LEU A 18 -4.79 -3.88 -1.62
C LEU A 18 -4.24 -2.65 -0.88
N ILE A 19 -2.91 -2.46 -0.88
CA ILE A 19 -2.27 -1.31 -0.24
C ILE A 19 -2.70 -0.01 -0.92
N LEU A 20 -2.73 0.01 -2.25
CA LEU A 20 -3.10 1.19 -3.02
C LEU A 20 -4.57 1.57 -2.79
N ASN A 21 -5.47 0.59 -2.77
CA ASN A 21 -6.87 0.82 -2.45
C ASN A 21 -7.04 1.35 -1.04
N TYR A 22 -6.38 0.74 -0.06
CA TYR A 22 -6.41 1.20 1.32
C TYR A 22 -5.96 2.66 1.45
N LEU A 23 -4.82 3.02 0.84
CA LEU A 23 -4.35 4.40 0.79
C LEU A 23 -5.39 5.31 0.17
N SER A 24 -5.95 4.94 -0.97
CA SER A 24 -6.95 5.72 -1.70
C SER A 24 -8.23 5.96 -0.87
N GLU A 25 -8.72 4.94 -0.16
CA GLU A 25 -9.88 5.04 0.72
C GLU A 25 -9.60 5.88 1.98
N HIS A 26 -8.35 5.90 2.45
CA HIS A 26 -7.90 6.66 3.63
C HIS A 26 -7.32 8.04 3.30
N GLY A 27 -7.64 8.60 2.13
CA GLY A 27 -7.23 9.96 1.75
C GLY A 27 -5.77 10.08 1.34
N GLY A 28 -5.17 9.00 0.85
CA GLY A 28 -3.81 8.94 0.35
C GLY A 28 -2.74 8.79 1.43
N ASN A 29 -3.08 8.48 2.68
CA ASN A 29 -2.08 8.18 3.71
C ASN A 29 -2.46 6.96 4.53
N MET A 30 -1.45 6.29 5.08
CA MET A 30 -1.64 5.28 6.10
C MET A 30 -0.47 5.29 7.11
N PRO A 31 -0.74 5.02 8.39
CA PRO A 31 0.28 4.88 9.44
C PRO A 31 0.98 3.51 9.38
N TYR A 32 1.05 2.90 8.19
CA TYR A 32 1.65 1.60 7.97
C TYR A 32 2.78 1.70 6.95
N GLY A 33 3.85 0.93 7.16
CA GLY A 33 5.08 0.99 6.38
C GLY A 33 6.05 -0.13 6.75
N ASP A 34 7.32 0.00 6.37
CA ASP A 34 8.36 -1.00 6.71
C ASP A 34 8.55 -1.17 8.23
N PHE A 35 8.28 -0.11 8.98
CA PHE A 35 8.34 -0.09 10.44
C PHE A 35 7.19 -0.86 11.10
N SER A 36 6.08 -1.12 10.40
CA SER A 36 4.91 -1.79 10.98
C SER A 36 5.21 -3.21 11.44
N THR A 37 4.50 -3.62 12.48
CA THR A 37 4.64 -4.96 13.03
C THR A 37 3.93 -5.99 12.13
N PRO A 38 4.41 -7.24 12.08
CA PRO A 38 3.75 -8.29 11.31
C PRO A 38 2.31 -8.56 11.78
N GLN A 39 2.00 -8.38 13.07
CA GLN A 39 0.64 -8.49 13.59
C GLN A 39 -0.31 -7.45 12.99
N GLU A 40 0.09 -6.18 12.94
CA GLU A 40 -0.74 -5.12 12.35
C GLU A 40 -0.98 -5.35 10.85
N LEU A 41 0.09 -5.69 10.11
CA LEU A 41 -0.02 -5.96 8.69
C LEU A 41 -0.91 -7.17 8.39
N GLN A 42 -0.87 -8.19 9.25
CA GLN A 42 -1.74 -9.35 9.11
C GLN A 42 -3.19 -9.04 9.51
N ALA A 43 -3.41 -8.18 10.51
CA ALA A 43 -4.75 -7.77 10.93
C ALA A 43 -5.45 -6.90 9.87
N VAL A 44 -4.72 -5.96 9.25
CA VAL A 44 -5.28 -4.98 8.31
C VAL A 44 -5.27 -5.51 6.87
N PHE A 45 -4.13 -6.04 6.42
CA PHE A 45 -3.91 -6.44 5.02
C PHE A 45 -3.96 -7.95 4.80
N GLN A 46 -4.15 -8.75 5.86
CA GLN A 46 -4.15 -10.21 5.80
C GLN A 46 -2.93 -10.82 5.11
N MET A 47 -1.80 -10.11 5.16
CA MET A 47 -0.55 -10.52 4.51
C MET A 47 0.63 -10.45 5.46
N SER A 48 1.65 -11.25 5.18
CA SER A 48 2.89 -11.22 5.95
C SER A 48 3.72 -9.97 5.64
N LYS A 49 4.55 -9.54 6.60
CA LYS A 49 5.51 -8.43 6.44
C LYS A 49 6.40 -8.57 5.19
N LYS A 50 6.76 -9.80 4.79
CA LYS A 50 7.52 -10.07 3.56
C LYS A 50 6.75 -9.71 2.29
N THR A 51 5.47 -10.08 2.23
CA THR A 51 4.57 -9.77 1.10
C THR A 51 4.30 -8.28 1.03
N PHE A 52 4.04 -7.65 2.18
CA PHE A 52 3.84 -6.21 2.29
C PHE A 52 5.05 -5.41 1.80
N LYS A 53 6.27 -5.76 2.24
CA LYS A 53 7.51 -5.14 1.74
C LYS A 53 7.68 -5.29 0.23
N LYS A 54 7.36 -6.46 -0.33
CA LYS A 54 7.40 -6.68 -1.79
C LYS A 54 6.41 -5.76 -2.51
N ALA A 55 5.18 -5.70 -2.02
CA ALA A 55 4.13 -4.87 -2.58
C ALA A 55 4.47 -3.38 -2.51
N LEU A 56 4.90 -2.88 -1.34
CA LEU A 56 5.41 -1.51 -1.18
C LEU A 56 6.61 -1.23 -2.09
N GLY A 57 7.55 -2.17 -2.20
CA GLY A 57 8.71 -2.02 -3.08
C GLY A 57 8.31 -1.91 -4.56
N THR A 58 7.30 -2.67 -5.00
CA THR A 58 6.72 -2.53 -6.34
C THR A 58 6.07 -1.16 -6.50
N LEU A 59 5.19 -0.76 -5.59
CA LEU A 59 4.50 0.54 -5.64
C LEU A 59 5.46 1.73 -5.61
N TYR A 60 6.55 1.62 -4.84
CA TYR A 60 7.58 2.64 -4.75
C TYR A 60 8.38 2.74 -6.06
N LYS A 61 8.76 1.60 -6.66
CA LYS A 61 9.41 1.56 -7.98
C LYS A 61 8.53 2.16 -9.08
N ASP A 62 7.23 1.91 -8.98
CA ASP A 62 6.20 2.42 -9.88
C ASP A 62 5.86 3.90 -9.60
N LYS A 63 6.49 4.52 -8.60
CA LYS A 63 6.23 5.89 -8.14
C LYS A 63 4.76 6.16 -7.85
N LYS A 64 4.07 5.17 -7.28
CA LYS A 64 2.68 5.30 -6.80
C LYS A 64 2.59 5.66 -5.33
N VAL A 65 3.60 5.32 -4.54
CA VAL A 65 3.63 5.59 -3.10
C VAL A 65 5.00 6.13 -2.65
N THR A 66 4.97 7.01 -1.66
CA THR A 66 6.13 7.50 -0.91
C THR A 66 6.19 6.82 0.46
N LEU A 67 7.35 6.29 0.79
CA LEU A 67 7.65 5.71 2.08
C LEU A 67 8.24 6.81 2.98
N SER A 68 7.63 7.04 4.13
CA SER A 68 8.09 7.98 5.15
C SER A 68 8.32 7.26 6.49
N PRO A 69 9.09 7.86 7.42
CA PRO A 69 9.28 7.29 8.76
C PRO A 69 7.97 7.17 9.55
N ASP A 70 7.02 8.06 9.25
CA ASP A 70 5.73 8.18 9.93
C ASP A 70 4.64 7.29 9.30
N GLY A 71 4.84 6.84 8.05
CA GLY A 71 3.81 6.11 7.32
C GLY A 71 4.10 5.99 5.83
N THR A 72 3.13 5.48 5.09
CA THR A 72 3.16 5.46 3.62
C THR A 72 2.11 6.44 3.10
N GLN A 73 2.47 7.18 2.07
CA GLN A 73 1.59 8.14 1.41
C GLN A 73 1.47 7.81 -0.08
N LEU A 74 0.29 8.00 -0.65
CA LEU A 74 0.07 7.97 -2.08
C LEU A 74 0.67 9.25 -2.69
N ILE A 75 1.24 9.12 -3.89
CA ILE A 75 1.79 10.27 -4.64
C ILE A 75 0.72 10.84 -5.58
#